data_AF-A0A146L4Z1-F1
#
_entry.id   AF-A0A146L4Z1-F1
#
_cell.length_a   1.000
_cell.length_b   1.000
_cell.length_c   1.000
_cell.angle_alpha   90.00
_cell.angle_beta   90.00
_cell.angle_gamma   90.00
#
_symmetry.space_group_name_H-M   'P 1'
#
loop_
_entity.id
_entity.type
_entity.pdbx_description
1 polymer ?
#
loop_
_entity_poly.entity_id
_entity_poly.type
_entity_poly.pdbx_seq_one_letter_code
_entity_poly.pdbx_strand_id
1 'polypeptide(L)'
;MDKEWLETIMKRHDKDRSVCRIISAEYEPAVQEGENYSSVVLRAKFRVVLGSGRETTKFAIIKKIIEVEEQAKLLSEWSVFKVETKIFSEVIFHMKRLMDEYQDRNDILWCELIGYNPYDTIILEDLNYENFRVANRR
;
A
#
# COMPACT_ATOMS: atom_id res chain seq x y z
N MET A 1 9.30 8.99 -7.61
CA MET A 1 8.60 9.08 -6.31
C MET A 1 9.52 9.78 -5.34
N ASP A 2 9.00 10.71 -4.54
CA ASP A 2 9.84 11.47 -3.62
C ASP A 2 10.33 10.59 -2.46
N LYS A 3 11.65 10.57 -2.22
CA LYS A 3 12.28 9.71 -1.22
C LYS A 3 11.96 10.17 0.21
N GLU A 4 11.95 11.47 0.45
CA GLU A 4 11.72 12.04 1.79
C GLU A 4 10.28 11.79 2.25
N TRP A 5 9.33 11.90 1.33
CA TRP A 5 7.93 11.55 1.54
C TRP A 5 7.77 10.06 1.90
N LEU A 6 8.40 9.15 1.13
CA LEU A 6 8.38 7.71 1.41
C LEU A 6 9.02 7.39 2.77
N GLU A 7 10.16 8.01 3.10
CA GLU A 7 10.79 7.86 4.42
C GLU A 7 9.86 8.30 5.55
N THR A 8 9.17 9.44 5.36
CA THR A 8 8.22 9.98 6.34
C THR A 8 7.04 9.03 6.56
N ILE A 9 6.49 8.47 5.49
CA ILE A 9 5.40 7.49 5.58
C ILE A 9 5.86 6.24 6.32
N MET A 10 7.00 5.66 5.91
CA MET A 10 7.53 4.43 6.50
C MET A 10 7.84 4.59 8.00
N LYS A 11 8.37 5.75 8.39
CA LYS A 11 8.59 6.13 9.80
C LYS A 11 7.31 6.17 10.61
N ARG A 12 6.23 6.74 10.05
CA ARG A 12 4.93 6.86 10.75
C ARG A 12 4.21 5.53 10.89
N HIS A 13 4.34 4.64 9.89
CA HIS A 13 3.71 3.33 9.89
C HIS A 13 4.39 2.38 10.88
N ASP A 14 5.71 2.27 10.84
CA ASP A 14 6.47 1.27 11.60
C ASP A 14 6.79 1.76 13.02
N LYS A 15 5.76 2.02 13.84
CA LYS A 15 5.92 2.56 15.19
C LYS A 15 6.71 1.65 16.14
N ASP A 16 6.71 0.34 15.89
CA ASP A 16 7.35 -0.65 16.77
C ASP A 16 8.75 -1.09 16.32
N ARG A 17 9.10 -1.03 15.03
CA ARG A 17 10.47 -1.36 14.52
C ARG A 17 11.23 -0.16 13.96
N SER A 18 10.61 1.02 13.97
CA SER A 18 11.09 2.35 13.54
C SER A 18 12.10 2.31 12.40
N VAL A 19 11.60 2.26 11.16
CA VAL A 19 12.41 2.62 9.99
C VAL A 19 13.03 4.00 10.25
N CYS A 20 14.36 4.07 10.28
CA CYS A 20 15.11 5.31 10.50
C CYS A 20 15.42 6.02 9.17
N ARG A 21 15.74 5.26 8.11
CA ARG A 21 16.14 5.80 6.81
C ARG A 21 15.90 4.78 5.68
N ILE A 22 15.60 5.27 4.48
CA ILE A 22 15.62 4.46 3.25
C ILE A 22 17.00 4.58 2.60
N ILE A 23 17.66 3.46 2.38
CA ILE A 23 18.92 3.37 1.64
C ILE A 23 18.61 3.46 0.15
N SER A 24 17.81 2.52 -0.35
CA SER A 24 17.39 2.42 -1.75
C SER A 24 15.93 2.01 -1.87
N ALA A 25 15.32 2.35 -3.00
CA ALA A 25 13.99 1.93 -3.39
C ALA A 25 14.03 1.46 -4.85
N GLU A 26 13.67 0.20 -5.06
CA GLU A 26 13.54 -0.45 -6.37
C GLU A 26 12.07 -0.68 -6.66
N TYR A 27 11.64 -0.54 -7.93
CA TYR A 27 10.24 -0.67 -8.34
C TYR A 27 10.12 -1.57 -9.56
N GLU A 28 9.17 -2.49 -9.51
CA GLU A 28 8.82 -3.38 -10.62
C GLU A 28 7.28 -3.45 -10.77
N PRO A 29 6.74 -3.83 -11.95
CA PRO A 29 5.31 -4.11 -12.07
C PRO A 29 4.87 -5.21 -11.09
N ALA A 30 3.79 -4.98 -10.34
CA ALA A 30 3.28 -5.97 -9.37
C ALA A 30 2.41 -7.06 -10.00
N VAL A 31 1.88 -6.79 -11.19
CA VAL A 31 0.83 -7.50 -11.91
C VAL A 31 1.18 -7.57 -13.39
N GLN A 32 0.58 -8.51 -14.13
CA GLN A 32 0.89 -8.70 -15.55
C GLN A 32 0.34 -7.55 -16.40
N GLU A 33 0.90 -7.39 -17.59
CA GLU A 33 0.36 -6.43 -18.56
C GLU A 33 -1.12 -6.72 -18.84
N GLY A 34 -1.96 -5.68 -18.75
CA GLY A 34 -3.41 -5.80 -18.90
C GLY A 34 -4.19 -6.06 -17.60
N GLU A 35 -3.54 -6.41 -16.48
CA GLU A 35 -4.21 -6.62 -15.18
C GLU A 35 -4.29 -5.35 -14.31
N ASN A 36 -3.71 -4.25 -14.80
CA ASN A 36 -3.54 -3.02 -14.03
C ASN A 36 -4.77 -2.08 -14.15
N TYR A 37 -5.65 -2.37 -15.10
CA TYR A 37 -6.93 -1.70 -15.44
C TYR A 37 -6.91 -0.17 -15.25
N SER A 38 -7.26 0.30 -14.06
CA SER A 38 -7.49 1.71 -13.71
C SER A 38 -6.33 2.37 -12.96
N SER A 39 -5.20 1.69 -12.77
CA SER A 39 -4.09 2.20 -11.98
C SER A 39 -2.75 1.67 -12.46
N VAL A 40 -1.66 2.38 -12.15
CA VAL A 40 -0.33 1.82 -12.17
C VAL A 40 -0.10 1.10 -10.84
N VAL A 41 0.24 -0.20 -10.88
CA VAL A 41 0.48 -1.01 -9.68
C VAL A 41 1.93 -1.50 -9.68
N LEU A 42 2.71 -1.03 -8.72
CA LEU A 42 4.13 -1.34 -8.59
C LEU A 42 4.38 -2.13 -7.31
N ARG A 43 5.27 -3.12 -7.38
CA ARG A 43 5.91 -3.69 -6.20
C ARG A 43 7.17 -2.90 -5.92
N ALA A 44 7.29 -2.39 -4.70
CA ALA A 44 8.44 -1.65 -4.23
C ALA A 44 9.25 -2.50 -3.25
N LYS A 45 10.57 -2.50 -3.44
CA LYS A 45 11.54 -3.12 -2.54
C LYS A 45 12.40 -2.02 -1.93
N PHE A 46 12.31 -1.87 -0.62
CA PHE A 46 13.04 -0.86 0.15
C PHE A 46 14.15 -1.52 0.95
N ARG A 47 15.40 -1.07 0.75
CA ARG A 47 16.46 -1.30 1.73
C ARG A 47 16.40 -0.20 2.76
N VAL A 48 16.28 -0.54 4.04
CA VAL A 48 16.09 0.42 5.13
C VAL A 48 17.03 0.17 6.28
N VAL A 49 17.36 1.23 7.00
CA VAL A 49 18.02 1.17 8.31
C VAL A 49 16.95 1.32 9.38
N LEU A 50 16.94 0.44 10.37
CA LEU A 50 16.05 0.50 11.53
C LEU A 50 16.64 1.42 12.62
N GLY A 51 15.84 1.83 13.60
CA GLY A 51 16.32 2.61 14.76
C GLY A 51 17.44 1.92 15.55
N SER A 52 17.54 0.59 15.46
CA SER A 52 18.66 -0.19 16.02
C SER A 52 19.98 -0.11 15.23
N GLY A 53 19.99 0.58 14.09
CA GLY A 53 21.12 0.61 13.15
C GLY A 53 21.20 -0.61 12.21
N ARG A 54 20.37 -1.65 12.43
CA ARG A 54 20.32 -2.82 11.55
C ARG A 54 19.73 -2.47 10.18
N GLU A 55 20.29 -3.06 9.13
CA GLU A 55 19.69 -3.02 7.80
C GLU A 55 18.67 -4.16 7.61
N THR A 56 17.58 -3.87 6.90
CA THR A 56 16.61 -4.87 6.46
C THR A 56 16.00 -4.48 5.12
N THR A 57 15.33 -5.44 4.48
CA THR A 57 14.49 -5.21 3.30
C THR A 57 13.02 -5.18 3.74
N LYS A 58 12.23 -4.27 3.15
CA LYS A 58 10.77 -4.20 3.26
C LYS A 58 10.14 -4.15 1.87
N PHE A 59 8.95 -4.71 1.74
CA PHE A 59 8.19 -4.74 0.49
C PHE A 59 6.86 -4.01 0.66
N ALA A 60 6.39 -3.38 -0.42
CA ALA A 60 5.08 -2.74 -0.44
C ALA A 60 4.49 -2.78 -1.86
N ILE A 61 3.17 -2.70 -1.95
CA ILE A 61 2.44 -2.45 -3.19
C ILE A 61 2.09 -0.97 -3.25
N ILE A 62 2.44 -0.33 -4.36
CA ILE A 62 2.14 1.08 -4.63
C ILE A 62 1.16 1.15 -5.78
N LYS A 63 -0.04 1.66 -5.50
CA LYS A 63 -1.07 1.93 -6.49
C LYS A 63 -1.11 3.43 -6.77
N LYS A 64 -1.13 3.79 -8.05
CA LYS A 64 -1.16 5.18 -8.51
C LYS A 64 -2.16 5.40 -9.62
N ILE A 65 -2.68 6.62 -9.71
CA ILE A 65 -3.49 7.02 -10.85
C ILE A 65 -2.70 6.93 -12.16
N ILE A 66 -3.37 6.61 -13.26
CA ILE A 66 -2.79 6.65 -14.60
C ILE A 66 -2.71 8.12 -15.04
N GLU A 67 -1.51 8.57 -15.43
CA GLU A 67 -1.27 9.96 -15.85
C GLU A 67 -1.63 10.23 -17.33
N VAL A 68 -2.06 9.22 -18.08
CA VAL A 68 -2.49 9.38 -19.49
C VAL A 68 -3.80 10.16 -19.54
N GLU A 69 -3.76 11.35 -20.14
CA GLU A 69 -4.78 12.42 -19.99
C GLU A 69 -6.23 11.97 -20.28
N GLU A 70 -6.45 11.14 -21.29
CA GLU A 70 -7.79 10.63 -21.64
C GLU A 70 -8.32 9.59 -20.64
N GLN A 71 -7.46 8.67 -20.18
CA GLN A 71 -7.82 7.65 -19.19
C GLN A 71 -7.95 8.26 -17.79
N ALA A 72 -7.10 9.25 -17.47
CA ALA A 72 -7.15 10.00 -16.22
C ALA A 72 -8.48 10.74 -16.06
N LYS A 73 -9.01 11.35 -17.12
CA LYS A 73 -10.32 12.03 -17.10
C LYS A 73 -11.46 11.07 -16.76
N LEU A 74 -11.57 9.95 -17.46
CA LEU A 74 -12.61 8.94 -17.22
C LEU A 74 -12.53 8.36 -15.80
N LEU A 75 -11.32 8.08 -15.31
CA LEU A 75 -11.10 7.56 -13.95
C LEU A 75 -11.37 8.61 -12.87
N SER A 76 -11.10 9.88 -13.16
CA SER A 76 -11.41 11.00 -12.25
C SER A 76 -12.92 11.17 -12.07
N GLU A 77 -13.70 10.99 -13.13
CA GLU A 77 -15.18 11.02 -13.08
C GLU A 77 -15.73 9.92 -12.16
N TRP A 78 -15.08 8.76 -12.13
CA TRP A 78 -15.49 7.62 -11.30
C TRP A 78 -14.99 7.69 -9.86
N SER A 79 -14.17 8.68 -9.50
CA SER A 79 -13.66 8.89 -8.14
C SER A 79 -13.00 7.63 -7.52
N VAL A 80 -12.42 6.75 -8.34
CA VAL A 80 -11.93 5.42 -7.91
C VAL A 80 -10.91 5.53 -6.77
N PHE A 81 -9.89 6.39 -6.94
CA PHE A 81 -8.86 6.60 -5.91
C PHE A 81 -9.40 7.29 -4.65
N LYS A 82 -10.45 8.11 -4.76
CA LYS A 82 -11.11 8.73 -3.60
C LYS A 82 -11.84 7.67 -2.77
N VAL A 83 -12.55 6.76 -3.42
CA VAL A 83 -13.21 5.64 -2.74
C VAL A 83 -12.17 4.71 -2.11
N GLU A 84 -11.14 4.32 -2.86
CA GLU A 84 -10.10 3.42 -2.36
C GLU A 84 -9.33 4.03 -1.17
N THR A 85 -8.94 5.30 -1.27
CA THR A 85 -8.31 6.02 -0.15
C THR A 85 -9.19 5.98 1.10
N LYS A 86 -10.49 6.30 0.96
CA LYS A 86 -11.43 6.29 2.08
C LYS A 86 -11.61 4.89 2.70
N ILE A 87 -11.63 3.85 1.88
CA ILE A 87 -11.73 2.47 2.36
C ILE A 87 -10.55 2.14 3.28
N PHE A 88 -9.34 2.40 2.82
CA PHE A 88 -8.13 2.05 3.56
C PHE A 88 -7.85 2.99 4.74
N SER A 89 -8.16 4.28 4.63
CA SER A 89 -7.86 5.26 5.69
C SER A 89 -8.92 5.33 6.79
N GLU A 90 -10.17 4.99 6.49
CA GLU A 90 -11.30 5.16 7.42
C GLU A 90 -12.10 3.87 7.62
N VAL A 91 -12.64 3.29 6.54
CA VAL A 91 -13.61 2.19 6.65
C VAL A 91 -12.98 0.96 7.30
N ILE A 92 -11.80 0.55 6.85
CA ILE A 92 -11.06 -0.59 7.42
C ILE A 92 -10.75 -0.37 8.90
N PHE A 93 -10.39 0.86 9.29
CA PHE A 93 -10.15 1.17 10.71
C PHE A 93 -11.41 0.97 11.55
N HIS A 94 -12.57 1.43 11.06
CA HIS A 94 -13.85 1.20 11.74
C HIS A 94 -14.25 -0.28 11.76
N MET A 95 -13.93 -1.04 10.71
CA MET A 95 -14.14 -2.49 10.69
C MET A 95 -13.29 -3.21 11.73
N LYS A 96 -11.99 -2.89 11.86
CA LYS A 96 -11.11 -3.45 12.91
C LYS A 96 -11.69 -3.17 14.30
N ARG A 97 -12.09 -1.92 14.55
CA ARG A 97 -12.71 -1.53 15.83
C ARG A 97 -14.00 -2.31 16.11
N LEU A 98 -14.83 -2.52 15.09
CA LEU A 98 -16.06 -3.30 15.25
C LEU A 98 -15.75 -4.76 15.59
N MET A 99 -14.75 -5.37 14.96
CA MET A 99 -14.30 -6.73 15.32
C MET A 99 -13.86 -6.79 16.78
N ASP A 100 -13.05 -5.83 17.23
CA ASP A 100 -12.57 -5.75 18.62
C ASP A 100 -13.74 -5.62 19.62
N GLU A 101 -14.74 -4.76 19.33
CA GLU A 101 -15.91 -4.53 20.17
C GLU A 101 -16.73 -5.82 20.40
N TYR A 102 -16.76 -6.71 19.41
CA TYR A 102 -17.48 -7.98 19.47
C TYR A 102 -16.58 -9.16 19.88
N GLN A 103 -15.33 -8.90 20.27
CA GLN A 103 -14.32 -9.92 20.56
C GLN A 103 -14.15 -10.93 19.42
N ASP A 104 -14.35 -10.48 18.18
CA ASP A 104 -14.07 -11.28 17.00
C ASP A 104 -12.56 -11.43 16.85
N ARG A 105 -12.09 -12.66 17.03
CA ARG A 105 -10.67 -13.04 16.94
C ARG A 105 -10.32 -13.70 15.60
N ASN A 106 -11.21 -13.61 14.61
CA ASN A 106 -10.91 -14.06 13.27
C ASN A 106 -9.76 -13.24 12.66
N ASP A 107 -9.08 -13.86 11.71
CA ASP A 107 -7.99 -13.21 10.99
C ASP A 107 -8.49 -12.03 10.16
N ILE A 108 -7.61 -11.04 10.00
CA ILE A 108 -7.85 -9.87 9.15
C ILE A 108 -7.70 -10.29 7.68
N LEU A 109 -8.74 -10.04 6.87
CA LEU A 109 -8.80 -10.49 5.47
C LEU A 109 -8.42 -9.41 4.46
N TRP A 110 -7.67 -8.39 4.88
CA TRP A 110 -7.23 -7.28 4.06
C TRP A 110 -5.79 -6.87 4.41
N CYS A 111 -5.08 -6.27 3.44
CA CYS A 111 -3.73 -5.76 3.64
C CYS A 111 -3.71 -4.50 4.52
N GLU A 112 -2.56 -4.23 5.15
CA GLU A 112 -2.35 -2.99 5.89
C GLU A 112 -2.10 -1.78 4.97
N LEU A 113 -2.63 -0.63 5.39
CA LEU A 113 -2.31 0.67 4.77
C LEU A 113 -1.01 1.22 5.35
N ILE A 114 0.04 1.25 4.53
CA ILE A 114 1.34 1.81 4.91
C ILE A 114 1.28 3.35 4.86
N GLY A 115 0.64 3.90 3.83
CA GLY A 115 0.44 5.34 3.69
C GLY A 115 -0.19 5.72 2.36
N TYR A 116 -0.48 6.99 2.18
CA TYR A 116 -1.16 7.47 0.98
C TYR A 116 -0.87 8.96 0.73
N ASN A 117 -0.99 9.35 -0.53
CA ASN A 117 -1.19 10.72 -0.97
C ASN A 117 -2.65 10.82 -1.46
N PRO A 118 -3.53 11.61 -0.80
CA PRO A 118 -4.95 11.64 -1.13
C PRO A 118 -5.21 11.79 -2.64
N TYR A 119 -6.05 10.90 -3.17
CA TYR A 119 -6.54 10.92 -4.56
C TYR A 119 -5.49 10.63 -5.64
N ASP A 120 -4.28 10.22 -5.26
CA ASP A 120 -3.17 10.03 -6.20
C ASP A 120 -2.44 8.69 -5.99
N THR A 121 -1.99 8.42 -4.76
CA THR A 121 -1.14 7.27 -4.46
C THR A 121 -1.60 6.57 -3.17
N ILE A 122 -1.63 5.24 -3.19
CA ILE A 122 -1.85 4.40 -2.00
C ILE A 122 -0.71 3.39 -1.90
N ILE A 123 -0.17 3.21 -0.69
CA ILE A 123 0.91 2.28 -0.37
C ILE A 123 0.35 1.24 0.60
N LEU A 124 0.37 -0.01 0.19
CA LEU A 124 -0.19 -1.14 0.90
C LEU A 124 0.88 -2.18 1.21
N GLU A 125 0.63 -2.99 2.22
CA GLU A 125 1.40 -4.20 2.48
C GLU A 125 1.42 -5.14 1.26
N ASP A 126 2.57 -5.77 1.02
CA ASP A 126 2.72 -6.78 -0.03
C ASP A 126 2.35 -8.18 0.49
N LEU A 127 1.10 -8.56 0.27
CA LEU A 127 0.57 -9.86 0.67
C LEU A 127 1.31 -11.05 0.04
N ASN A 128 1.92 -10.89 -1.16
CA ASN A 128 2.70 -11.99 -1.74
C ASN A 128 3.98 -12.26 -0.94
N TYR A 129 4.55 -11.23 -0.31
CA TYR A 129 5.71 -11.35 0.56
C TYR A 129 5.33 -11.99 1.90
N GLU A 130 4.11 -11.76 2.37
CA GLU A 130 3.51 -12.46 3.53
C GLU A 130 3.01 -13.88 3.21
N ASN A 131 3.41 -14.43 2.06
CA ASN A 131 3.08 -15.78 1.57
C ASN A 131 1.60 -16.02 1.23
N PHE A 132 0.79 -14.98 1.12
CA PHE A 132 -0.54 -15.12 0.52
C PHE A 132 -0.44 -15.36 -0.99
N ARG A 133 -1.45 -16.03 -1.53
CA ARG A 133 -1.57 -16.35 -2.96
C ARG A 133 -2.99 -16.07 -3.42
N VAL A 134 -3.12 -15.58 -4.65
CA VAL A 134 -4.42 -15.45 -5.29
C VAL A 134 -4.98 -16.87 -5.52
N ALA A 135 -6.14 -17.15 -4.91
CA ALA A 135 -6.81 -18.42 -5.11
C ALA A 135 -7.18 -18.60 -6.59
N ASN A 136 -6.93 -19.79 -7.15
CA ASN A 136 -7.45 -20.14 -8.46
C ASN A 136 -8.97 -20.33 -8.35
N ARG A 137 -9.73 -19.43 -8.98
CA ARG A 137 -11.20 -19.43 -8.96
C ARG A 137 -11.82 -20.08 -10.21
N ARG A 138 -11.00 -20.79 -11.00
CA ARG A 138 -11.47 -21.58 -12.15
C ARG A 138 -11.82 -22.99 -11.75
#